data_AF-A0A957HKM2-F1
#
_entry.id   AF-A0A957HKM2-F1
#
_cell.length_a   1.000
_cell.length_b   1.000
_cell.length_c   1.000
_cell.angle_alpha   90.00
_cell.angle_beta   90.00
_cell.angle_gamma   90.00
#
_symmetry.space_group_name_H-M   'P 1'
#
loop_
_entity.id
_entity.type
_entity.pdbx_description
1 polymer ?
#
loop_
_entity_poly.entity_id
_entity_poly.type
_entity_poly.pdbx_seq_one_letter_code
_entity_poly.pdbx_strand_id
1 'polypeptide(L)'
;IDEIHTPDSSRYWLAESYDAQREPENYDKEFLRKWYAAQGYRGEGTPPTMPDDFRAQVAARYIGAYEKLTGETFIPAATPAAERLAQTLGDKI
;
A
#
# COMPACT_ATOMS: atom_id res chain seq x y z
N ILE A 1 -5.14 -5.56 -19.10
CA ILE A 1 -5.18 -6.51 -17.96
C ILE A 1 -4.91 -5.68 -16.72
N ASP A 2 -5.63 -5.95 -15.63
CA ASP A 2 -5.48 -5.28 -14.35
C ASP A 2 -4.47 -6.02 -13.46
N GLU A 3 -4.24 -5.54 -12.25
CA GLU A 3 -3.37 -6.19 -11.26
C GLU A 3 -3.99 -7.46 -10.63
N ILE A 4 -3.14 -8.40 -10.20
CA ILE A 4 -3.54 -9.66 -9.57
C ILE A 4 -2.66 -9.89 -8.34
N HIS A 5 -3.27 -10.27 -7.20
CA HIS A 5 -2.57 -10.59 -5.94
C HIS A 5 -1.69 -9.45 -5.41
N THR A 6 -2.22 -8.24 -5.43
CA THR A 6 -1.61 -7.07 -4.78
C THR A 6 -2.36 -6.71 -3.49
N PRO A 7 -1.74 -6.00 -2.53
CA PRO A 7 -2.43 -5.42 -1.37
C PRO A 7 -3.58 -4.46 -1.72
N ASP A 8 -3.73 -4.15 -3.01
CA ASP A 8 -4.65 -3.19 -3.56
C ASP A 8 -5.92 -3.86 -4.10
N SER A 9 -5.70 -4.98 -4.77
CA SER A 9 -6.72 -5.83 -5.39
C SER A 9 -7.19 -6.98 -4.49
N SER A 10 -6.47 -7.27 -3.41
CA SER A 10 -6.73 -8.40 -2.50
C SER A 10 -6.87 -7.96 -1.04
N ARG A 11 -7.58 -8.79 -0.26
CA ARG A 11 -7.57 -8.68 1.21
C ARG A 11 -6.48 -9.58 1.79
N TYR A 12 -5.55 -8.99 2.55
CA TYR A 12 -4.48 -9.73 3.21
C TYR A 12 -4.56 -9.55 4.71
N TRP A 13 -4.42 -10.66 5.42
CA TRP A 13 -4.48 -10.73 6.88
C TRP A 13 -3.25 -11.45 7.40
N LEU A 14 -2.76 -11.02 8.58
CA LEU A 14 -1.76 -11.80 9.30
C LEU A 14 -2.43 -13.05 9.85
N ALA A 15 -1.96 -14.23 9.42
CA ALA A 15 -2.55 -15.51 9.80
C ALA A 15 -2.64 -15.70 11.33
N GLU A 16 -1.62 -15.23 12.06
CA GLU A 16 -1.55 -15.29 13.53
C GLU A 16 -2.58 -14.40 14.25
N SER A 17 -3.12 -13.39 13.56
CA SER A 17 -4.15 -12.49 14.10
C SER A 17 -5.58 -13.00 13.85
N TYR A 18 -5.74 -14.10 13.11
CA TYR A 18 -7.05 -14.60 12.76
C TYR A 18 -7.75 -15.21 13.98
N ASP A 19 -8.91 -14.63 14.30
CA ASP A 19 -9.86 -15.10 15.30
C ASP A 19 -11.25 -14.99 14.67
N ALA A 20 -12.02 -16.08 14.66
CA ALA A 20 -13.35 -16.12 14.04
C ALA A 20 -14.34 -15.09 14.63
N GLN A 21 -14.05 -14.55 15.82
CA GLN A 21 -14.90 -13.56 16.50
C GLN A 21 -14.40 -12.12 16.37
N ARG A 22 -13.25 -11.87 15.72
CA ARG A 22 -12.63 -10.54 15.66
C ARG A 22 -12.16 -10.20 14.24
N GLU A 23 -12.08 -8.92 13.94
CA GLU A 23 -11.46 -8.47 12.69
C GLU A 23 -9.96 -8.76 12.76
N PRO A 24 -9.38 -9.54 11.83
CA PRO A 24 -7.95 -9.82 11.83
C PRO A 24 -7.15 -8.56 11.48
N GLU A 25 -5.86 -8.60 11.78
CA GLU A 25 -4.96 -7.51 11.44
C GLU A 25 -4.78 -7.44 9.91
N ASN A 26 -5.22 -6.32 9.33
CA ASN A 26 -5.16 -6.07 7.90
C ASN A 26 -3.72 -5.72 7.47
N TYR A 27 -3.24 -6.41 6.45
CA TYR A 27 -1.95 -6.20 5.81
C TYR A 27 -2.08 -5.63 4.39
N ASP A 28 -3.29 -5.19 4.02
CA ASP A 28 -3.66 -4.61 2.73
C ASP A 28 -3.94 -3.08 2.82
N LYS A 29 -4.51 -2.47 1.78
CA LYS A 29 -4.85 -1.03 1.74
C LYS A 29 -5.81 -0.52 2.83
N GLU A 30 -6.43 -1.38 3.64
CA GLU A 30 -7.42 -0.97 4.64
C GLU A 30 -6.87 -0.03 5.70
N PHE A 31 -5.62 -0.22 6.16
CA PHE A 31 -5.06 0.67 7.19
C PHE A 31 -4.94 2.12 6.68
N LEU A 32 -4.61 2.30 5.40
CA LEU A 32 -4.53 3.62 4.76
C LEU A 32 -5.93 4.25 4.65
N ARG A 33 -6.94 3.44 4.28
CA ARG A 33 -8.33 3.88 4.24
C ARG A 33 -8.83 4.29 5.64
N LYS A 34 -8.54 3.48 6.66
CA LYS A 34 -8.89 3.77 8.06
C LYS A 34 -8.21 5.06 8.55
N TRP A 35 -6.95 5.29 8.18
CA TRP A 35 -6.24 6.52 8.51
C TRP A 35 -6.91 7.76 7.88
N TYR A 36 -7.19 7.74 6.57
CA TYR A 36 -7.88 8.85 5.90
C TYR A 36 -9.29 9.08 6.48
N ALA A 37 -10.04 8.00 6.75
CA ALA A 37 -11.36 8.10 7.35
C ALA A 37 -11.32 8.74 8.75
N ALA A 38 -10.29 8.45 9.56
CA ALA A 38 -10.08 9.08 10.86
C ALA A 38 -9.77 10.58 10.76
N GLN A 39 -9.20 11.03 9.63
CA GLN A 39 -9.00 12.44 9.30
C GLN A 39 -10.25 13.09 8.65
N GLY A 40 -11.38 12.38 8.59
CA GLY A 40 -12.62 12.85 7.98
C GLY A 40 -12.66 12.78 6.45
N TYR A 41 -11.62 12.23 5.80
CA TYR A 41 -11.56 12.12 4.35
C TYR A 41 -12.26 10.84 3.87
N ARG A 42 -13.29 11.00 3.03
CA ARG A 42 -14.05 9.89 2.43
C ARG A 42 -13.90 9.78 0.91
N GLY A 43 -12.91 10.45 0.34
CA GLY A 43 -12.67 10.48 -1.12
C GLY A 43 -13.19 11.74 -1.81
N GLU A 44 -13.82 12.66 -1.07
CA GLU A 44 -14.30 13.93 -1.59
C GLU A 44 -13.51 15.10 -1.00
N GLY A 45 -13.29 16.15 -1.81
CA GLY A 45 -12.52 17.32 -1.41
C GLY A 45 -11.00 17.08 -1.42
N THR A 46 -10.27 17.98 -0.76
CA THR A 46 -8.81 17.90 -0.67
C THR A 46 -8.39 16.79 0.31
N PRO A 47 -7.61 15.79 -0.12
CA PRO A 47 -7.09 14.78 0.79
C PRO A 47 -6.14 15.42 1.81
N PRO A 48 -6.19 15.01 3.09
CA PRO A 48 -5.26 15.48 4.10
C PRO A 48 -3.84 15.07 3.75
N THR A 49 -2.88 15.96 4.04
CA THR A 49 -1.46 15.69 3.78
C THR A 49 -0.98 14.56 4.68
N MET A 50 -0.40 13.53 4.07
CA MET A 50 0.15 12.38 4.78
C MET A 50 1.49 12.75 5.45
N PRO A 51 1.63 12.58 6.77
CA PRO A 51 2.91 12.71 7.47
C PRO A 51 3.99 11.78 6.89
N ASP A 52 5.26 12.16 6.98
CA ASP A 52 6.38 11.36 6.45
C ASP A 52 6.54 10.01 7.16
N ASP A 53 6.33 9.97 8.47
CA ASP A 53 6.37 8.76 9.27
C ASP A 53 5.25 7.79 8.89
N PHE A 54 4.03 8.30 8.65
CA PHE A 54 2.93 7.46 8.18
C PHE A 54 3.17 6.98 6.75
N ARG A 55 3.73 7.82 5.86
CA ARG A 55 4.16 7.38 4.52
C ARG A 55 5.19 6.26 4.59
N ALA A 56 6.17 6.35 5.49
CA ALA A 56 7.16 5.29 5.69
C ALA A 56 6.52 4.00 6.20
N GLN A 57 5.55 4.08 7.12
CA GLN A 57 4.79 2.91 7.59
C GLN A 57 3.96 2.27 6.47
N VAL A 58 3.35 3.08 5.60
CA VAL A 58 2.64 2.59 4.41
C VAL A 58 3.60 1.82 3.53
N ALA A 59 4.73 2.41 3.16
CA ALA A 59 5.72 1.77 2.30
C ALA A 59 6.25 0.46 2.90
N ALA A 60 6.57 0.46 4.20
CA ALA A 60 7.07 -0.72 4.91
C ALA A 60 6.08 -1.89 4.87
N ARG A 61 4.77 -1.62 4.95
CA ARG A 61 3.74 -2.67 4.86
C ARG A 61 3.71 -3.32 3.47
N TYR A 62 3.80 -2.54 2.40
CA TYR A 62 3.85 -3.09 1.03
C TYR A 62 5.13 -3.88 0.77
N ILE A 63 6.27 -3.35 1.23
CA ILE A 63 7.55 -4.05 1.17
C ILE A 63 7.41 -5.40 1.88
N GLY A 64 6.97 -5.40 3.15
CA GLY A 64 6.81 -6.64 3.89
C GLY A 64 5.78 -7.59 3.28
N ALA A 65 4.79 -7.10 2.53
CA ALA A 65 3.80 -7.94 1.86
C ALA A 65 4.45 -8.66 0.68
N TYR A 66 5.18 -7.92 -0.15
CA TYR A 66 5.99 -8.48 -1.23
C TYR A 66 6.96 -9.53 -0.67
N GLU A 67 7.78 -9.18 0.31
CA GLU A 67 8.80 -10.08 0.85
C GLU A 67 8.21 -11.35 1.48
N LYS A 68 7.06 -11.25 2.17
CA LYS A 68 6.36 -12.41 2.73
C LYS A 68 5.76 -13.32 1.67
N LEU A 69 5.23 -12.76 0.58
CA LEU A 69 4.57 -13.52 -0.48
C LEU A 69 5.56 -14.17 -1.44
N THR A 70 6.65 -13.47 -1.77
CA THR A 70 7.64 -13.93 -2.75
C THR A 70 8.82 -14.64 -2.10
N GLY A 71 9.14 -14.32 -0.84
CA GLY A 71 10.37 -14.76 -0.18
C GLY A 71 11.62 -14.00 -0.65
N GLU A 72 11.46 -12.99 -1.49
CA GLU A 72 12.55 -12.16 -2.02
C GLU A 72 12.70 -10.88 -1.22
N THR A 73 13.92 -10.37 -1.06
CA THR A 73 14.15 -9.05 -0.46
C THR A 73 13.75 -7.96 -1.45
N PHE A 74 13.00 -6.97 -0.99
CA PHE A 74 12.62 -5.84 -1.83
C PHE A 74 13.85 -4.97 -2.12
N ILE A 75 14.06 -4.68 -3.41
CA ILE A 75 15.13 -3.78 -3.87
C ILE A 75 14.47 -2.49 -4.35
N PRO A 76 14.69 -1.35 -3.65
CA PRO A 76 14.16 -0.06 -4.08
C PRO A 76 14.71 0.33 -5.46
N ALA A 77 13.83 0.80 -6.34
CA ALA A 77 14.24 1.32 -7.62
C ALA A 77 14.95 2.68 -7.47
N ALA A 78 15.84 3.00 -8.41
CA ALA A 78 16.62 4.24 -8.39
C ALA A 78 15.74 5.50 -8.30
N THR A 79 16.26 6.52 -7.63
CA THR A 79 15.63 7.85 -7.52
C THR A 79 16.32 8.85 -8.47
N PRO A 80 15.58 9.83 -9.05
CA PRO A 80 14.16 10.10 -8.83
C PRO A 80 13.24 9.15 -9.61
N ALA A 81 12.07 8.83 -9.03
CA ALA A 81 11.11 7.95 -9.70
C ALA A 81 10.54 8.54 -11.00
N ALA A 82 10.50 9.87 -11.11
CA ALA A 82 9.92 10.59 -12.24
C ALA A 82 10.53 10.19 -13.58
N GLU A 83 11.85 10.05 -13.66
CA GLU A 83 12.54 9.68 -14.90
C GLU A 83 12.17 8.26 -15.36
N ARG A 84 12.13 7.31 -14.42
CA ARG A 84 11.70 5.93 -14.71
C ARG A 84 10.24 5.86 -15.13
N LEU A 85 9.36 6.63 -14.48
CA LEU A 85 7.95 6.70 -14.83
C LEU A 85 7.77 7.26 -16.25
N ALA A 86 8.47 8.34 -16.59
CA ALA A 86 8.45 8.93 -17.93
C ALA A 86 8.93 7.93 -18.99
N GLN A 87 10.01 7.19 -18.73
CA GLN A 87 10.52 6.16 -19.63
C GLN A 87 9.55 4.98 -19.81
N THR A 88 8.87 4.56 -18.73
CA THR A 88 7.99 3.38 -18.74
C THR A 88 6.64 3.70 -19.38
N LEU A 89 6.10 4.88 -19.12
CA LEU A 89 4.77 5.30 -19.60
C LEU A 89 4.84 5.96 -20.99
N GLY A 90 6.00 6.48 -21.41
CA GLY A 90 6.17 7.25 -22.65
C GLY A 90 5.37 8.57 -22.64
N ASP A 91 5.15 9.17 -23.82
CA ASP A 91 4.32 10.39 -24.01
C ASP A 91 2.80 10.15 -23.81
N LYS A 92 2.41 9.16 -23.01
CA LYS A 92 1.00 8.79 -22.77
C LYS A 92 0.36 9.52 -21.59
N ILE A 93 0.92 10.65 -21.17
CA ILE A 93 0.29 11.60 -20.23
C ILE A 93 0.12 12.94 -20.93
#